data_AF-A0A3M0GIR7-F1
#
_entry.id   AF-A0A3M0GIR7-F1
#
_cell.length_a   1.000
_cell.length_b   1.000
_cell.length_c   1.000
_cell.angle_alpha   90.00
_cell.angle_beta   90.00
_cell.angle_gamma   90.00
#
_symmetry.space_group_name_H-M   'P 1'
#
loop_
_entity.id
_entity.type
_entity.pdbx_description
1 polymer ?
#
loop_
_entity_poly.entity_id
_entity_poly.type
_entity_poly.pdbx_seq_one_letter_code
_entity_poly.pdbx_strand_id
1 'polypeptide(L)' 'MIHTRRWNNVVEVEIATFEWVSWWNEVRLHQSLGYRTPVEVETELRKKNPQQGIIEIKANA' A
#
# COMPACT_ATOMS: atom_id res chain seq x y z
N MET A 1 1.17 18.50 7.69
CA MET A 1 2.64 18.47 7.90
C MET A 1 3.28 18.36 6.53
N ILE A 2 4.08 19.34 6.12
CA ILE A 2 4.83 19.30 4.86
C ILE A 2 6.28 18.98 5.23
N HIS A 3 6.84 17.91 4.68
CA HIS A 3 8.24 17.55 4.91
C HIS A 3 9.12 18.39 3.98
N THR A 4 9.97 19.25 4.55
CA THR A 4 10.93 20.10 3.81
C THR A 4 12.33 19.48 3.74
N ARG A 5 12.43 18.15 3.86
CA ARG A 5 13.70 17.42 3.80
C ARG A 5 14.33 17.57 2.42
N ARG A 6 15.65 17.82 2.39
CA ARG A 6 16.48 17.67 1.19
C ARG A 6 17.01 16.25 1.10
N TRP A 7 17.07 15.73 -0.13
CA TRP A 7 17.55 14.38 -0.44
C TRP A 7 18.91 14.45 -1.11
N ASN A 8 19.86 13.63 -0.67
CA ASN A 8 21.22 13.68 -1.21
C ASN A 8 21.39 12.84 -2.48
N ASN A 9 20.57 11.79 -2.66
CA ASN A 9 20.60 10.91 -3.82
C ASN A 9 19.25 10.18 -4.00
N VAL A 10 19.10 9.46 -5.12
CA VAL A 10 17.88 8.73 -5.48
C VAL A 10 17.58 7.60 -4.50
N VAL A 11 18.60 6.92 -3.97
CA VAL A 11 18.44 5.81 -3.02
C VAL A 11 17.73 6.28 -1.74
N GLU A 12 18.05 7.47 -1.22
CA GLU A 12 17.33 8.00 -0.05
C GLU A 12 15.85 8.25 -0.33
N VAL A 13 15.49 8.69 -1.55
CA VAL A 13 14.10 8.91 -1.95
C VAL A 13 13.36 7.58 -2.08
N GLU A 14 14.02 6.57 -2.64
CA GLU A 14 13.47 5.22 -2.76
C GLU A 14 13.17 4.62 -1.38
N ILE A 15 14.11 4.72 -0.44
CA ILE A 15 13.92 4.27 0.95
C ILE A 15 12.74 5.01 1.59
N ALA A 16 12.71 6.33 1.52
CA ALA A 16 11.64 7.10 2.14
C ALA A 16 10.26 6.81 1.52
N THR A 17 10.23 6.54 0.22
CA THR A 17 9.01 6.13 -0.47
C THR A 17 8.58 4.74 0.00
N PHE A 18 9.51 3.80 0.13
CA PHE A 18 9.24 2.47 0.63
C PHE A 18 8.71 2.50 2.08
N GLU A 19 9.34 3.28 2.95
CA GLU A 19 8.89 3.50 4.33
C GLU A 19 7.47 4.09 4.38
N TRP A 20 7.19 5.09 3.54
CA TRP A 20 5.87 5.71 3.47
C TRP A 20 4.80 4.73 2.98
N VAL A 21 5.10 3.93 1.94
CA VAL A 21 4.20 2.92 1.40
C VAL A 21 3.90 1.85 2.43
N SER A 22 4.93 1.31 3.11
CA SER A 22 4.74 0.31 4.15
C SER A 22 3.90 0.87 5.31
N TRP A 23 4.21 2.07 5.80
CA TRP A 23 3.40 2.70 6.86
C TRP A 23 1.94 2.92 6.43
N TRP A 24 1.71 3.42 5.21
CA TRP A 24 0.36 3.66 4.70
C TRP A 24 -0.45 2.36 4.58
N ASN A 25 0.17 1.29 4.11
CA ASN A 25 -0.50 0.02 3.85
C ASN A 25 -0.71 -0.83 5.11
N GLU A 26 0.26 -0.83 6.03
CA GLU A 26 0.32 -1.79 7.13
C GLU A 26 -0.03 -1.19 8.49
N VAL A 27 0.14 0.12 8.67
CA VAL A 27 0.05 0.75 10.00
C VAL A 27 -1.03 1.83 10.05
N ARG A 28 -1.19 2.62 8.97
CA ARG A 28 -2.13 3.73 8.96
C ARG A 28 -3.57 3.23 8.98
N LEU A 29 -4.35 3.71 9.95
CA LEU A 29 -5.80 3.49 9.99
C LEU A 29 -6.55 4.53 9.17
N HIS A 30 -7.50 4.07 8.36
CA HIS A 30 -8.31 4.94 7.50
C HIS A 30 -9.75 4.99 7.96
N GLN A 31 -10.28 6.19 8.24
CA GLN A 31 -11.68 6.38 8.63
C GLN A 31 -12.65 5.82 7.58
N SER A 32 -12.37 6.02 6.29
CA SER A 32 -13.17 5.47 5.18
C SER A 32 -13.14 3.94 5.10
N LEU A 33 -12.12 3.30 5.68
CA LEU A 33 -12.01 1.83 5.77
C LEU A 33 -12.59 1.28 7.08
N GLY A 34 -13.17 2.14 7.92
CA GLY A 34 -13.67 1.78 9.26
C GLY A 34 -12.53 1.63 10.27
N TYR A 35 -11.52 2.49 10.20
CA TYR A 35 -10.31 2.44 11.03
C TYR A 35 -9.54 1.11 10.92
N ARG A 36 -9.44 0.60 9.69
CA ARG A 36 -8.60 -0.54 9.33
C ARG A 36 -7.48 -0.12 8.39
N THR A 37 -6.47 -0.96 8.27
CA THR A 37 -5.37 -0.75 7.33
C THR A 37 -5.79 -1.23 5.93
N PRO A 38 -5.19 -0.69 4.86
CA PRO A 38 -5.41 -1.19 3.51
C PRO A 38 -5.16 -2.70 3.37
N VAL A 39 -4.09 -3.23 3.98
CA VAL A 39 -3.75 -4.66 3.94
C VAL A 39 -4.83 -5.54 4.56
N GLU A 40 -5.42 -5.12 5.69
CA GLU A 40 -6.53 -5.85 6.30
C GLU A 40 -7.74 -5.92 5.37
N VAL A 41 -8.09 -4.80 4.74
CA VAL A 41 -9.23 -4.74 3.83
C VAL A 41 -8.99 -5.58 2.57
N GLU A 42 -7.80 -5.50 1.97
CA GLU A 42 -7.44 -6.30 0.81
C GLU A 42 -7.46 -7.80 1.14
N THR A 43 -6.90 -8.18 2.29
CA THR A 43 -6.89 -9.57 2.75
C THR A 43 -8.31 -10.13 2.88
N GLU A 44 -9.22 -9.36 3.48
CA GLU A 44 -10.63 -9.75 3.59
C GLU A 44 -11.35 -9.77 2.23
N LEU A 45 -11.04 -8.84 1.33
CA LEU A 45 -11.58 -8.84 -0.03
C LEU A 45 -11.13 -10.08 -0.81
N ARG A 46 -9.85 -10.44 -0.73
CA ARG A 46 -9.27 -11.61 -1.40
C ARG A 46 -9.85 -12.92 -0.88
N LYS A 47 -10.09 -13.02 0.43
CA LYS A 47 -10.80 -14.17 1.03
C LYS A 47 -12.22 -14.32 0.48
N LYS A 48 -12.94 -13.21 0.26
CA LYS A 48 -14.29 -13.21 -0.32
C LYS A 48 -14.29 -13.55 -1.82
N ASN A 49 -13.26 -13.13 -2.55
CA ASN A 49 -13.15 -13.29 -4.00
C ASN A 49 -11.88 -14.07 -4.40
N PRO A 50 -11.82 -15.40 -4.17
CA PRO A 50 -10.61 -16.20 -4.45
C PRO A 50 -10.20 -16.27 -5.93
N GLN A 51 -11.04 -15.80 -6.87
CA GLN A 51 -10.82 -15.93 -8.31
C GLN A 51 -10.11 -14.72 -8.97
N GLN A 52 -9.96 -13.59 -8.28
CA GLN A 52 -9.47 -12.35 -8.92
C GLN A 52 -7.98 -12.40 -9.32
N GLY A 53 -7.13 -13.05 -8.52
CA GLY A 53 -5.69 -13.12 -8.79
C GLY A 53 -5.29 -13.94 -10.03
N ILE A 54 -6.16 -14.81 -10.55
CA ILE A 54 -5.89 -15.61 -11.75
C ILE A 54 -6.24 -14.83 -13.03
N ILE A 55 -7.14 -13.86 -12.95
CA ILE A 55 -7.67 -13.11 -14.10
C ILE A 55 -6.77 -11.91 -14.42
N GLU A 56 -6.27 -11.18 -13.41
CA GLU A 56 -5.44 -9.99 -13.61
C GLU A 56 -4.07 -10.28 -14.22
N ILE A 57 -3.43 -11.40 -13.84
CA ILE A 57 -2.12 -11.81 -14.40
C ILE A 57 -2.26 -12.19 -15.88
N LYS A 58 -3.41 -12.75 -16.27
CA LYS A 58 -3.69 -13.15 -17.67
C LYS A 58 -4.17 -11.98 -18.54
N ALA A 59 -4.74 -10.93 -17.95
CA ALA A 59 -5.25 -9.78 -18.70
C ALA A 59 -4.16 -8.74 -19.02
N ASN A 60 -3.03 -8.76 -18.29
CA ASN A 60 -1.88 -7.89 -18.51
C ASN A 60 -0.72 -8.59 -19.25
N ALA A 61 -0.98 -9.77 -19.85
CA ALA A 61 -0.02 -10.55 -20.64
C ALA A 61 -0.35 -10.50 -22.14
#